data_AF-A0A3N7G0J9-F1
#
_entry.id   AF-A0A3N7G0J9-F1
#
_cell.length_a   1.000
_cell.length_b   1.000
_cell.length_c   1.000
_cell.angle_alpha   90.00
_cell.angle_beta   90.00
_cell.angle_gamma   90.00
#
_symmetry.space_group_name_H-M   'P 1'
#
loop_
_entity.id
_entity.type
_entity.pdbx_description
1 polymer ?
#
loop_
_entity_poly.entity_id
_entity_poly.type
_entity_poly.pdbx_seq_one_letter_code
_entity_poly.pdbx_strand_id
1 'polypeptide(L)'
;MCEHKLAPNLPYMKSLFLGWFEPFTDAIAKEQELIRTGKSRQGYASYFDLLPADKMSVIAMHQLAAMVVTGGEHGCARVVTAACMIGDAIEQDIRIHNILEKTRKKKEKANDSKNGVEGESPAVMKEQENLRKKVTDLIKKQKLPAVRRL
;
A
#
# COMPACT_ATOMS: atom_id res chain seq x y z
N MET A 1 6.18 -25.32 7.90
CA MET A 1 6.01 -23.93 8.39
C MET A 1 6.41 -23.76 9.84
N CYS A 2 5.75 -24.42 10.80
CA CYS A 2 6.08 -24.28 12.23
C CYS A 2 7.45 -24.89 12.60
N GLU A 3 7.82 -26.02 11.97
CA GLU A 3 9.10 -26.70 12.27
C GLU A 3 10.34 -25.92 11.82
N HIS A 4 10.23 -25.11 10.75
CA HIS A 4 11.33 -24.28 10.25
C HIS A 4 11.30 -22.83 10.75
N LYS A 5 10.35 -22.47 11.63
CA LYS A 5 10.15 -21.11 12.15
C LYS A 5 10.00 -20.01 11.07
N LEU A 6 9.40 -20.34 9.93
CA LEU A 6 9.28 -19.43 8.77
C LEU A 6 7.96 -18.64 8.74
N ALA A 7 7.11 -18.76 9.75
CA ALA A 7 5.89 -17.96 9.83
C ALA A 7 6.25 -16.47 10.05
N PRO A 8 5.66 -15.52 9.31
CA PRO A 8 6.04 -14.10 9.35
C PRO A 8 5.98 -13.44 10.74
N ASN A 9 5.16 -13.99 11.63
CA ASN A 9 4.95 -13.51 12.99
C ASN A 9 5.97 -14.05 14.01
N LEU A 10 6.87 -14.96 13.61
CA LEU A 10 7.88 -15.52 14.50
C LEU A 10 9.06 -14.55 14.69
N PRO A 11 9.72 -14.55 15.88
CA PRO A 11 10.80 -13.61 16.20
C PRO A 11 11.94 -13.57 15.17
N TYR A 12 12.33 -14.73 14.64
CA TYR A 12 13.38 -14.84 13.62
C TYR A 12 12.99 -14.18 12.29
N MET A 13 11.75 -14.41 11.83
CA MET A 13 11.27 -13.75 10.62
C MET A 13 11.13 -12.24 10.82
N LYS A 14 10.74 -11.79 12.02
CA LYS A 14 10.71 -10.35 12.35
C LYS A 14 12.09 -9.71 12.35
N SER A 15 13.11 -10.36 12.94
CA SER A 15 14.49 -9.86 12.91
C SER A 15 15.06 -9.86 11.51
N LEU A 16 14.74 -10.89 10.72
CA LEU A 16 15.02 -10.89 9.31
C LEU A 16 14.36 -9.64 8.74
N PHE A 17 13.00 -9.51 8.79
CA PHE A 17 12.19 -8.39 8.23
C PHE A 17 12.71 -6.99 8.58
N LEU A 18 13.28 -6.81 9.76
CA LEU A 18 13.89 -5.54 10.12
C LEU A 18 15.20 -5.25 9.35
N GLY A 19 16.04 -6.25 9.06
CA GLY A 19 17.35 -6.05 8.41
C GLY A 19 17.30 -5.63 6.94
N TRP A 20 16.37 -6.18 6.16
CA TRP A 20 16.04 -5.80 4.77
C TRP A 20 15.05 -4.62 4.63
N PHE A 21 14.32 -4.22 5.67
CA PHE A 21 13.31 -3.16 5.55
C PHE A 21 13.91 -1.79 5.23
N GLU A 22 14.89 -1.32 6.01
CA GLU A 22 15.50 -0.01 5.82
C GLU A 22 16.23 0.09 4.46
N PRO A 23 17.12 -0.86 4.08
CA PRO A 23 17.80 -0.77 2.78
C PRO A 23 16.83 -0.80 1.60
N PHE A 24 15.74 -1.55 1.71
CA PHE A 24 14.76 -1.65 0.64
C PHE A 24 13.91 -0.37 0.55
N THR A 25 13.50 0.17 1.70
CA THR A 25 12.78 1.45 1.77
C THR A 25 13.61 2.59 1.20
N ASP A 26 14.89 2.66 1.54
CA ASP A 26 15.82 3.67 1.01
C ASP A 26 16.00 3.55 -0.50
N ALA A 27 16.07 2.32 -1.03
CA ALA A 27 16.15 2.09 -2.47
C ALA A 27 14.89 2.58 -3.21
N ILE A 28 13.70 2.32 -2.66
CA ILE A 28 12.43 2.81 -3.23
C ILE A 28 12.37 4.34 -3.14
N ALA A 29 12.73 4.92 -1.99
CA ALA A 29 12.72 6.37 -1.79
C ALA A 29 13.68 7.09 -2.75
N LYS A 30 14.85 6.49 -3.00
CA LYS A 30 15.81 7.00 -4.00
C LYS A 30 15.22 6.99 -5.41
N GLU A 31 14.52 5.93 -5.80
CA GLU A 31 13.84 5.86 -7.10
C GLU A 31 12.72 6.91 -7.21
N GLN A 32 11.93 7.09 -6.15
CA GLN A 32 10.91 8.13 -6.07
C GLN A 32 11.50 9.54 -6.20
N GLU A 33 12.65 9.81 -5.59
CA GLU A 33 13.36 11.08 -5.76
C GLU A 33 13.86 11.30 -7.20
N LEU A 34 14.36 10.25 -7.85
CA LEU A 34 14.75 10.31 -9.26
C LEU A 34 13.55 10.60 -10.16
N ILE A 35 12.38 10.02 -9.85
CA ILE A 35 11.12 10.32 -10.55
C ILE A 35 10.73 11.79 -10.37
N ARG A 36 10.72 12.29 -9.13
CA ARG A 36 10.35 13.68 -8.80
C ARG A 36 11.29 14.71 -9.43
N THR A 37 12.56 14.36 -9.61
CA THR A 37 13.55 15.20 -10.29
C THR A 37 13.58 15.03 -11.82
N GLY A 38 12.69 14.19 -12.39
CA GLY A 38 12.58 13.98 -13.83
C GLY A 38 13.69 13.13 -14.45
N LYS A 39 14.44 12.39 -13.62
CA LYS A 39 15.63 11.60 -14.01
C LYS A 39 15.35 10.12 -14.23
N SER A 40 14.10 9.66 -14.07
CA SER A 40 13.70 8.25 -14.20
C SER A 40 12.88 7.97 -15.48
N ARG A 41 12.67 6.69 -15.80
CA ARG A 41 11.91 6.21 -16.96
C ARG A 41 10.44 6.66 -16.86
N GLN A 42 9.97 7.37 -17.90
CA GLN A 42 8.63 7.97 -17.93
C GLN A 42 7.48 6.95 -17.86
N GLY A 43 7.70 5.68 -18.21
CA GLY A 43 6.62 4.69 -18.36
C GLY A 43 5.92 4.27 -17.06
N TYR A 44 6.65 4.16 -15.94
CA TYR A 44 6.07 3.77 -14.63
C TYR A 44 6.09 4.90 -13.59
N ALA A 45 6.80 6.00 -13.89
CA ALA A 45 7.05 7.11 -12.97
C ALA A 45 5.76 7.66 -12.34
N SER A 46 4.70 7.85 -13.14
CA SER A 46 3.41 8.38 -12.68
C SER A 46 2.69 7.51 -11.66
N TYR A 47 3.03 6.21 -11.58
CA TYR A 47 2.40 5.25 -10.67
C TYR A 47 3.24 4.97 -9.43
N PHE A 48 4.57 5.10 -9.55
CA PHE A 48 5.53 4.66 -8.52
C PHE A 48 5.69 5.66 -7.35
N ASP A 49 5.32 6.93 -7.54
CA ASP A 49 5.35 7.96 -6.49
C ASP A 49 3.98 8.18 -5.81
N LEU A 50 3.00 7.29 -6.05
CA LEU A 50 1.64 7.39 -5.50
C LEU A 50 1.49 6.80 -4.09
N LEU A 51 2.47 6.03 -3.63
CA LEU A 51 2.49 5.41 -2.31
C LEU A 51 3.82 5.68 -1.61
N PRO A 52 3.84 6.00 -0.30
CA PRO A 52 5.07 6.11 0.45
C PRO A 52 5.97 4.86 0.38
N ALA A 53 7.29 5.06 0.35
CA ALA A 53 8.29 4.02 0.18
C ALA A 53 8.23 2.92 1.26
N ASP A 54 7.93 3.29 2.51
CA ASP A 54 7.79 2.38 3.64
C ASP A 54 6.65 1.38 3.40
N LYS A 55 5.49 1.86 2.93
CA LYS A 55 4.34 1.01 2.61
C LYS A 55 4.63 0.08 1.43
N MET A 56 5.22 0.60 0.35
CA MET A 56 5.61 -0.22 -0.81
C MET A 56 6.57 -1.35 -0.39
N SER A 57 7.54 -1.04 0.47
CA SER A 57 8.50 -2.01 1.01
C SER A 57 7.79 -3.10 1.80
N VAL A 58 6.94 -2.74 2.76
CA VAL A 58 6.18 -3.70 3.57
C VAL A 58 5.32 -4.61 2.68
N ILE A 59 4.60 -4.05 1.70
CA ILE A 59 3.75 -4.82 0.78
C ILE A 59 4.58 -5.83 -0.01
N ALA A 60 5.65 -5.37 -0.66
CA ALA A 60 6.50 -6.22 -1.48
C ALA A 60 7.18 -7.32 -0.65
N MET A 61 7.69 -6.99 0.54
CA MET A 61 8.31 -7.94 1.46
C MET A 61 7.32 -9.02 1.92
N HIS A 62 6.11 -8.61 2.34
CA HIS A 62 5.10 -9.56 2.79
C HIS A 62 4.63 -10.47 1.66
N GLN A 63 4.40 -9.91 0.47
CA GLN A 63 3.92 -10.68 -0.66
C GLN A 63 4.99 -11.66 -1.16
N LEU A 64 6.24 -11.21 -1.29
CA LEU A 64 7.34 -12.06 -1.72
C LEU A 64 7.60 -13.18 -0.71
N ALA A 65 7.62 -12.85 0.58
CA ALA A 65 7.76 -13.86 1.62
C ALA A 65 6.61 -14.86 1.62
N ALA A 66 5.36 -14.41 1.44
CA ALA A 66 4.23 -15.33 1.30
C ALA A 66 4.45 -16.28 0.11
N MET A 67 4.81 -15.77 -1.07
CA MET A 67 5.05 -16.61 -2.25
C MET A 67 6.20 -17.59 -2.07
N VAL A 68 7.32 -17.16 -1.49
CA VAL A 68 8.50 -18.01 -1.26
C VAL A 68 8.25 -19.06 -0.16
N VAL A 69 7.57 -18.67 0.93
CA VAL A 69 7.35 -19.56 2.09
C VAL A 69 6.19 -20.52 1.86
N THR A 70 5.19 -20.15 1.04
CA THR A 70 4.01 -20.98 0.74
C THR A 70 4.04 -21.64 -0.63
N GLY A 71 4.94 -21.22 -1.52
CA GLY A 71 5.07 -21.74 -2.87
C GLY A 71 5.69 -23.14 -2.88
N GLY A 72 5.07 -24.07 -3.62
CA GLY A 72 5.52 -25.46 -3.72
C GLY A 72 6.88 -25.66 -4.43
N GLU A 73 7.45 -24.63 -5.05
CA GLU A 73 8.74 -24.68 -5.74
C GLU A 73 9.91 -24.40 -4.78
N HIS A 74 10.14 -25.26 -3.77
CA HIS A 74 11.38 -25.28 -2.97
C HIS A 74 11.92 -23.91 -2.47
N GLY A 75 11.05 -22.98 -2.07
CA GLY A 75 11.51 -21.65 -1.61
C GLY A 75 11.81 -20.66 -2.74
N CYS A 76 11.28 -20.90 -3.94
CA CYS A 76 11.41 -20.02 -5.09
C CYS A 76 10.04 -19.45 -5.50
N ALA A 77 10.07 -18.32 -6.20
CA ALA A 77 8.89 -17.72 -6.82
C ALA A 77 9.21 -17.33 -8.27
N ARG A 78 8.32 -17.66 -9.20
CA ARG A 78 8.42 -17.20 -10.58
C ARG A 78 8.34 -15.67 -10.62
N VAL A 79 9.37 -15.04 -11.19
CA VAL A 79 9.51 -13.58 -11.22
C VAL A 79 8.27 -12.87 -11.79
N VAL A 80 7.71 -13.40 -12.88
CA VAL A 80 6.50 -12.82 -13.51
C VAL A 80 5.32 -12.84 -12.55
N THR A 81 5.07 -13.97 -11.90
CA THR A 81 3.99 -14.10 -10.90
C THR A 81 4.21 -13.17 -9.72
N ALA A 82 5.45 -13.11 -9.22
CA ALA A 82 5.78 -12.24 -8.11
C ALA A 82 5.59 -10.75 -8.43
N ALA A 83 6.05 -10.31 -9.60
CA ALA A 83 5.88 -8.94 -10.06
C ALA A 83 4.40 -8.55 -10.17
N CYS A 84 3.56 -9.39 -10.80
CA CYS A 84 2.12 -9.15 -10.91
C CYS A 84 1.45 -9.06 -9.53
N MET A 85 1.72 -10.01 -8.64
CA MET A 85 1.09 -10.06 -7.32
C MET A 85 1.51 -8.89 -6.41
N ILE A 86 2.74 -8.40 -6.55
CA ILE A 86 3.21 -7.20 -5.83
C ILE A 86 2.54 -5.95 -6.42
N GLY A 87 2.50 -5.83 -7.75
CA GLY A 87 1.83 -4.73 -8.45
C GLY A 87 0.35 -4.59 -8.06
N ASP A 88 -0.40 -5.69 -8.12
CA ASP A 88 -1.82 -5.73 -7.73
C ASP A 88 -2.03 -5.31 -6.27
N ALA A 89 -1.13 -5.71 -5.38
CA ALA A 89 -1.21 -5.36 -3.96
C ALA A 89 -0.91 -3.87 -3.73
N ILE A 90 0.08 -3.31 -4.42
CA ILE A 90 0.40 -1.87 -4.37
C ILE A 90 -0.76 -1.04 -4.93
N GLU A 91 -1.35 -1.44 -6.07
CA GLU A 91 -2.49 -0.74 -6.67
C GLU A 91 -3.69 -0.71 -5.70
N GLN A 92 -3.98 -1.84 -5.06
CA GLN A 92 -5.04 -1.91 -4.05
C GLN A 92 -4.76 -1.00 -2.85
N ASP A 93 -3.52 -0.97 -2.34
CA ASP A 93 -3.16 -0.11 -1.22
C ASP A 93 -3.25 1.37 -1.60
N ILE A 94 -2.82 1.76 -2.80
CA ILE A 94 -3.00 3.12 -3.34
C ILE A 94 -4.49 3.50 -3.38
N ARG A 95 -5.36 2.62 -3.87
CA ARG A 95 -6.80 2.89 -3.95
C ARG A 95 -7.41 3.12 -2.58
N ILE A 96 -7.12 2.24 -1.62
CA ILE A 96 -7.59 2.36 -0.23
C ILE A 96 -7.01 3.62 0.42
N HIS A 97 -5.70 3.85 0.26
CA HIS A 97 -5.00 5.02 0.78
C HIS A 97 -5.65 6.31 0.30
N ASN A 98 -5.95 6.42 -1.00
CA ASN A 98 -6.62 7.58 -1.58
C ASN A 98 -8.01 7.80 -1.01
N ILE A 99 -8.83 6.76 -0.82
CA ILE A 99 -10.16 6.87 -0.21
C ILE A 99 -10.06 7.39 1.24
N LEU A 100 -9.08 6.90 1.99
CA LEU A 100 -8.88 7.28 3.40
C LEU A 100 -8.29 8.69 3.55
N GLU A 101 -7.28 9.06 2.74
CA GLU A 101 -6.57 10.34 2.83
C GLU A 101 -7.35 11.52 2.22
N LYS A 102 -8.04 11.34 1.08
CA LYS A 102 -8.88 12.40 0.48
C LYS A 102 -9.93 12.92 1.47
N THR A 103 -10.44 12.03 2.31
CA THR A 103 -11.45 12.37 3.33
C THR A 103 -10.81 13.03 4.57
N ARG A 104 -9.56 12.68 4.92
CA ARG A 104 -8.84 13.23 6.08
C ARG A 104 -8.41 14.68 5.87
N LYS A 105 -7.77 14.99 4.73
CA LYS A 105 -7.38 16.37 4.37
C LYS A 105 -8.58 17.32 4.30
N LYS A 106 -9.77 16.78 4.01
CA LYS A 106 -11.03 17.54 3.94
C LYS A 106 -11.63 17.83 5.33
N LYS A 107 -11.47 16.92 6.30
CA LYS A 107 -11.84 17.17 7.71
C LYS A 107 -10.90 18.18 8.38
N GLU A 108 -9.61 18.12 8.07
CA GLU A 108 -8.62 19.10 8.55
C GLU A 108 -8.92 20.50 7.98
N LYS A 109 -9.19 20.61 6.67
CA LYS A 109 -9.61 21.90 6.04
C LYS A 109 -10.95 22.43 6.54
N ALA A 110 -11.91 21.58 6.88
CA ALA A 110 -13.20 22.01 7.44
C ALA A 110 -13.08 22.58 8.86
N ASN A 111 -12.06 22.16 9.63
CA ASN A 111 -11.77 22.73 10.95
C ASN A 111 -10.95 24.03 10.88
N ASP A 112 -10.13 24.21 9.84
CA ASP A 112 -9.27 25.41 9.66
C ASP A 112 -9.94 26.57 8.89
N SER A 113 -10.83 26.30 7.93
CA SER A 113 -11.41 27.36 7.09
C SER A 113 -12.76 27.84 7.62
N LYS A 114 -12.70 28.96 8.37
CA LYS A 114 -13.80 29.93 8.47
C LYS A 114 -13.88 30.85 7.25
N ASN A 115 -13.05 30.65 6.22
CA ASN A 115 -13.12 31.40 4.96
C ASN A 115 -12.85 30.49 3.74
N GLY A 116 -13.86 30.41 2.88
CA GLY A 116 -13.74 30.72 1.45
C GLY A 116 -13.09 29.71 0.50
N VAL A 117 -13.96 29.09 -0.29
CA VAL A 117 -13.88 28.80 -1.74
C VAL A 117 -13.49 27.37 -2.19
N GLU A 118 -14.38 26.86 -3.06
CA GLU A 118 -14.38 25.63 -3.86
C GLU A 118 -14.36 24.29 -3.11
N GLY A 119 -15.33 24.12 -2.21
CA GLY A 119 -15.70 22.81 -1.69
C GLY A 119 -16.58 22.04 -2.67
N GLU A 120 -16.19 20.81 -3.02
CA GLU A 120 -17.07 19.82 -3.68
C GLU A 120 -18.46 19.82 -3.01
N SER A 121 -19.53 19.70 -3.81
CA SER A 121 -20.92 19.72 -3.34
C SER A 121 -21.14 18.90 -2.06
N PRO A 122 -21.96 19.38 -1.10
CA PRO A 122 -22.26 18.65 0.14
C PRO A 122 -22.70 17.19 -0.09
N ALA A 123 -23.28 16.88 -1.25
CA ALA A 123 -23.59 15.51 -1.66
C ALA A 123 -22.34 14.64 -1.85
N VAL A 124 -21.32 15.15 -2.55
CA VAL A 124 -20.03 14.48 -2.81
C VAL A 124 -19.28 14.26 -1.50
N MET A 125 -19.35 15.22 -0.57
CA MET A 125 -18.74 15.07 0.75
C MET A 125 -19.36 13.91 1.56
N LYS A 126 -20.69 13.81 1.56
CA LYS A 126 -21.43 12.76 2.26
C LYS A 126 -21.17 11.38 1.64
N GLU A 127 -21.07 11.31 0.32
CA GLU A 127 -20.74 10.09 -0.40
C GLU A 127 -19.33 9.58 -0.08
N GLN A 128 -18.33 10.48 -0.08
CA GLN A 128 -16.95 10.15 0.33
C GLN A 128 -16.88 9.64 1.78
N GLU A 129 -17.60 10.28 2.71
CA GLU A 129 -17.61 9.81 4.11
C GLU A 129 -18.29 8.44 4.26
N ASN A 130 -19.38 8.19 3.52
CA ASN A 130 -20.03 6.89 3.49
C ASN A 130 -19.11 5.81 2.92
N LEU A 131 -18.36 6.12 1.85
CA LEU A 131 -17.39 5.21 1.26
C LEU A 131 -16.28 4.88 2.26
N ARG A 132 -15.76 5.86 3.00
CA ARG A 132 -14.76 5.64 4.06
C ARG A 132 -15.28 4.71 5.16
N LYS A 133 -16.51 4.94 5.65
CA LYS A 133 -17.13 4.07 6.66
C LYS A 133 -17.26 2.65 6.13
N LYS A 134 -17.74 2.49 4.90
CA LYS A 134 -17.87 1.19 4.23
C LYS A 134 -16.52 0.47 4.10
N VAL A 135 -15.47 1.16 3.64
CA VAL A 135 -14.11 0.59 3.56
C VAL A 135 -13.62 0.15 4.95
N THR A 136 -13.75 1.03 5.95
CA THR A 136 -13.31 0.74 7.33
C THR A 136 -14.05 -0.46 7.92
N ASP A 137 -15.36 -0.55 7.72
CA ASP A 137 -16.19 -1.65 8.22
C ASP A 137 -15.87 -2.97 7.52
N LEU A 138 -15.62 -2.95 6.21
CA LEU A 138 -15.22 -4.15 5.47
C LEU A 138 -13.84 -4.63 5.89
N ILE A 139 -12.88 -3.73 6.13
CA ILE A 139 -11.55 -4.07 6.66
C ILE A 139 -11.68 -4.71 8.04
N LYS A 140 -12.45 -4.09 8.95
CA LYS A 140 -12.71 -4.64 10.30
C LYS A 140 -13.36 -6.03 10.27
N LYS A 141 -14.26 -6.26 9.30
CA LYS A 141 -14.92 -7.55 9.08
C LYS A 141 -14.06 -8.54 8.28
N GLN A 142 -12.82 -8.22 7.96
CA GLN A 142 -11.91 -9.01 7.11
C GLN A 142 -12.50 -9.39 5.73
N LYS A 143 -13.44 -8.60 5.21
CA LYS A 143 -14.08 -8.82 3.91
C LYS A 143 -13.24 -8.24 2.77
N LEU A 144 -11.97 -8.61 2.70
CA LEU A 144 -11.00 -8.08 1.73
C LEU A 144 -11.46 -8.20 0.26
N PRO A 145 -12.13 -9.28 -0.19
CA PRO A 145 -12.63 -9.36 -1.57
C PRO A 145 -13.66 -8.27 -1.91
N ALA A 146 -14.43 -7.81 -0.91
CA ALA A 146 -15.39 -6.73 -1.10
C ALA A 146 -14.69 -5.37 -1.15
N VAL A 147 -13.60 -5.18 -0.38
CA VAL A 147 -12.79 -3.95 -0.41
C VAL A 147 -12.13 -3.77 -1.77
N ARG A 148 -11.62 -4.85 -2.38
CA ARG A 148 -11.00 -4.81 -3.72
C ARG A 148 -11.95 -4.37 -4.84
N ARG A 149 -13.26 -4.49 -4.63
CA ARG A 149 -14.29 -4.12 -5.61
C ARG A 149 -14.79 -2.67 -5.45
N LEU A 150 -14.42 -1.99 -4.36
CA LEU A 150 -14.74 -0.58 -4.10
C LEU A 150 -13.71 0.33 -4.72
#